data_AF-A0A3C0ADK6-F1
#
_entry.id   AF-A0A3C0ADK6-F1
#
_cell.length_a   1.000
_cell.length_b   1.000
_cell.length_c   1.000
_cell.angle_alpha   90.00
_cell.angle_beta   90.00
_cell.angle_gamma   90.00
#
_symmetry.space_group_name_H-M   'P 1'
#
loop_
_entity.id
_entity.type
_entity.pdbx_description
1 polymer ?
#
loop_
_entity_poly.entity_id
_entity_poly.type
_entity_poly.pdbx_seq_one_letter_code
_entity_poly.pdbx_strand_id
1 'polypeptide(L)' 'MKLQRTLCHGAPFYVLGPLVTDIFPGYDHITSCIGATAAGYHGASMLCYVTPKEHLGLPKKDDVKQGCIAYKIAAH' A
#
# COMPACT_ATOMS: atom_id res chain seq x y z
N MET A 1 4.61 -8.47 9.83
CA MET A 1 5.22 -9.55 9.05
C MET A 1 5.57 -10.80 9.85
N LYS A 2 6.26 -10.72 10.99
CA LYS A 2 6.63 -11.92 11.80
C LYS A 2 5.44 -12.84 12.11
N LEU A 3 4.36 -12.28 12.66
CA LEU A 3 3.17 -13.07 13.02
C LEU A 3 2.54 -13.78 11.81
N GLN A 4 2.31 -13.05 10.71
CA GLN A 4 1.78 -13.66 9.49
C GLN A 4 2.69 -14.78 8.98
N ARG A 5 4.01 -14.58 8.96
CA ARG A 5 4.96 -15.61 8.50
C ARG A 5 4.87 -16.86 9.36
N THR A 6 4.73 -16.72 10.68
CA THR A 6 4.59 -17.85 11.61
C THR A 6 3.25 -18.56 11.44
N LEU A 7 2.13 -17.83 11.48
CA LEU A 7 0.79 -18.41 11.47
C LEU A 7 0.37 -18.94 10.09
N CYS A 8 0.90 -18.36 9.02
CA CYS A 8 0.59 -18.73 7.65
C CYS A 8 1.72 -19.54 7.00
N HIS A 9 2.60 -20.15 7.79
CA HIS A 9 3.60 -21.13 7.32
C HIS A 9 4.49 -20.61 6.19
N GLY A 10 4.91 -19.34 6.26
CA GLY A 10 5.77 -18.73 5.24
C GLY A 10 5.08 -18.39 3.92
N ALA A 11 3.75 -18.48 3.82
CA ALA A 11 3.02 -18.10 2.61
C ALA A 11 3.29 -16.64 2.20
N PRO A 12 3.38 -16.33 0.88
CA PRO A 12 3.50 -14.97 0.38
C PRO A 12 2.38 -14.09 0.90
N PHE A 13 2.72 -12.87 1.33
CA PHE A 13 1.72 -11.97 1.93
C PHE A 13 1.39 -10.81 1.01
N TYR A 14 0.09 -10.54 0.88
CA TYR A 14 -0.48 -9.46 0.11
C TYR A 14 -1.13 -8.46 1.06
N VAL A 15 -0.77 -7.17 0.93
CA VAL A 15 -1.26 -6.10 1.81
C VAL A 15 -1.83 -4.93 1.02
N LEU A 16 -2.78 -4.19 1.61
CA LEU A 16 -3.27 -2.91 1.11
C LEU A 16 -2.63 -1.79 1.94
N GLY A 17 -1.70 -1.01 1.36
CA GLY A 17 -0.86 -0.09 2.13
C GLY A 17 0.15 -0.81 3.04
N PRO A 18 0.13 -0.59 4.37
CA PRO A 18 -0.93 0.08 5.15
C PRO A 18 -0.84 1.62 5.16
N LEU A 19 -1.98 2.28 5.32
CA LEU A 19 -2.03 3.71 5.65
C LEU A 19 -1.40 3.92 7.03
N VAL A 20 -0.47 4.86 7.15
CA VAL A 20 0.20 5.16 8.43
C VAL A 20 -0.53 6.22 9.26
N THR A 21 -1.53 6.88 8.68
CA THR A 21 -2.35 7.91 9.33
C THR A 21 -3.63 8.13 8.52
N ASP A 22 -4.70 8.55 9.21
CA ASP A 22 -6.06 8.63 8.66
C ASP A 22 -6.52 10.09 8.37
N ILE A 23 -5.65 11.08 8.59
CA ILE A 23 -6.05 12.50 8.62
C ILE A 23 -5.90 13.23 7.28
N PHE A 24 -5.48 12.55 6.21
CA PHE A 24 -5.20 13.16 4.90
C PHE A 24 -5.94 12.50 3.72
N PRO A 25 -7.28 12.41 3.76
CA PRO A 25 -8.04 11.91 2.61
C PRO A 25 -7.75 12.77 1.37
N GLY A 26 -7.55 12.13 0.22
CA GLY A 26 -7.00 12.79 -0.97
C GLY A 26 -5.50 12.52 -1.19
N TYR A 27 -4.78 12.14 -0.13
CA TYR A 27 -3.35 11.88 -0.15
C TYR A 27 -3.01 10.47 0.35
N ASP A 28 -3.98 9.57 0.38
CA ASP A 28 -3.82 8.22 0.92
C ASP A 28 -2.82 7.36 0.13
N HIS A 29 -2.65 7.62 -1.16
CA HIS A 29 -1.55 7.04 -1.95
C HIS A 29 -0.16 7.39 -1.40
N ILE A 30 0.01 8.52 -0.71
CA ILE A 30 1.26 8.93 -0.04
C ILE A 30 1.34 8.29 1.35
N THR A 31 0.29 8.44 2.17
CA THR A 31 0.27 7.89 3.54
C THR A 31 0.44 6.37 3.54
N SER A 32 -0.18 5.68 2.58
CA SER A 32 -0.04 4.24 2.42
C SER A 32 1.26 3.81 1.75
N CYS A 33 1.86 4.62 0.88
CA CYS A 33 3.17 4.33 0.29
C CYS A 33 4.24 4.15 1.36
N ILE A 34 4.24 4.99 2.40
CA ILE A 34 5.16 4.87 3.54
C ILE A 34 5.03 3.51 4.24
N GLY A 35 3.81 3.10 4.55
CA GLY A 35 3.56 1.80 5.17
C GLY A 35 3.84 0.63 4.23
N ALA A 36 3.55 0.78 2.95
CA ALA A 36 3.81 -0.23 1.92
C ALA A 36 5.31 -0.49 1.75
N THR A 37 6.15 0.56 1.76
CA THR A 37 7.62 0.43 1.77
C THR A 37 8.09 -0.35 3.00
N ALA A 38 7.58 0.00 4.19
CA ALA A 38 7.93 -0.73 5.41
C ALA A 38 7.45 -2.20 5.38
N ALA A 39 6.25 -2.45 4.84
CA ALA A 39 5.70 -3.80 4.68
C ALA A 39 6.54 -4.64 3.72
N GLY A 40 6.91 -4.08 2.56
CA GLY A 40 7.81 -4.68 1.58
C GLY A 40 9.19 -4.99 2.18
N TYR A 41 9.80 -4.02 2.87
CA TYR A 41 11.08 -4.19 3.57
C TYR A 41 11.03 -5.33 4.60
N HIS A 42 9.91 -5.50 5.30
CA HIS A 42 9.70 -6.59 6.26
C HIS A 42 9.24 -7.92 5.63
N GLY A 43 9.09 -7.97 4.31
CA GLY A 43 8.88 -9.19 3.53
C GLY A 43 7.44 -9.47 3.07
N ALA A 44 6.60 -8.44 2.88
CA ALA A 44 5.39 -8.59 2.08
C ALA A 44 5.76 -8.85 0.61
N SER A 45 5.02 -9.75 -0.05
CA SER A 45 5.33 -10.21 -1.42
C SER A 45 4.57 -9.45 -2.50
N MET A 46 3.45 -8.84 -2.15
CA MET A 46 2.64 -8.04 -3.07
C MET A 46 2.00 -6.87 -2.33
N LEU A 47 1.97 -5.71 -2.99
CA LEU A 47 1.42 -4.47 -2.44
C LEU A 47 0.23 -4.03 -3.31
N CYS A 48 -0.97 -4.01 -2.73
CA CYS A 48 -2.14 -3.41 -3.37
C CYS A 48 -1.98 -1.91 -3.29
N TYR A 49 -1.97 -1.27 -4.46
CA TYR A 49 -1.91 0.17 -4.53
C TYR A 49 -3.13 0.85 -3.90
N VAL A 50 -2.92 2.11 -3.52
CA VAL A 50 -3.96 3.02 -3.05
C VAL A 50 -3.89 4.26 -3.93
N THR A 51 -5.05 4.80 -4.29
CA THR A 51 -5.14 5.99 -5.15
C THR A 51 -5.38 7.26 -4.33
N PRO A 52 -5.18 8.47 -4.89
CA PRO A 52 -5.63 9.71 -4.26
C PRO A 52 -7.13 9.73 -3.92
N LYS A 53 -7.95 8.91 -4.57
CA LYS A 53 -9.40 8.84 -4.37
C LYS A 53 -9.86 7.84 -3.32
N GLU A 54 -8.94 7.15 -2.66
CA GLU A 54 -9.27 6.30 -1.52
C GLU A 54 -10.10 7.10 -0.51
N HIS A 55 -11.14 6.47 0.04
CA HIS A 55 -12.14 7.06 0.94
C HIS A 55 -12.97 8.24 0.39
N LEU A 56 -12.75 8.66 -0.86
CA LEU A 56 -13.43 9.82 -1.46
C LEU A 56 -14.33 9.47 -2.66
N GLY A 57 -14.04 8.38 -3.38
CA GLY A 57 -14.87 7.92 -4.48
C GLY A 57 -14.10 7.09 -5.51
N LEU A 58 -14.71 6.90 -6.69
CA LEU A 58 -14.08 6.13 -7.76
C LEU A 58 -12.90 6.91 -8.39
N PRO A 59 -11.73 6.27 -8.56
CA PRO A 59 -10.57 6.89 -9.18
C PRO A 59 -10.78 7.10 -10.69
N LYS A 60 -10.20 8.19 -11.22
CA LYS A 60 -10.06 8.43 -12.66
C LYS A 60 -8.68 7.97 -13.15
N LYS A 61 -8.44 8.08 -14.46
CA LYS A 61 -7.19 7.68 -15.12
C LYS A 61 -5.93 8.19 -14.41
N ASP A 62 -5.91 9.46 -14.01
CA ASP A 62 -4.73 10.07 -13.38
C ASP A 62 -4.53 9.60 -11.93
N ASP A 63 -5.62 9.34 -11.20
CA ASP A 63 -5.57 8.79 -9.85
C ASP A 63 -4.97 7.38 -9.86
N VAL A 64 -5.37 6.55 -10.84
CA VAL A 64 -4.81 5.22 -11.08
C VAL A 64 -3.32 5.31 -11.37
N LYS A 65 -2.90 6.20 -12.28
CA LYS A 65 -1.48 6.38 -12.63
C LYS A 65 -0.66 6.80 -11.40
N GLN A 66 -1.15 7.73 -10.60
CA GLN A 66 -0.48 8.20 -9.38
C GLN A 66 -0.30 7.07 -8.36
N GLY A 67 -1.36 6.30 -8.10
CA GLY A 67 -1.27 5.13 -7.22
C GLY A 67 -0.24 4.10 -7.74
N CYS A 68 -0.24 3.81 -9.04
CA CYS A 68 0.72 2.85 -9.62
C CYS A 68 2.17 3.33 -9.50
N ILE A 69 2.43 4.63 -9.69
CA ILE A 69 3.78 5.19 -9.55
C ILE A 69 4.22 5.14 -8.09
N ALA A 70 3.37 5.58 -7.16
CA ALA A 70 3.67 5.54 -5.73
C ALA A 70 4.04 4.13 -5.26
N TYR A 71 3.30 3.11 -5.69
CA TYR A 71 3.56 1.73 -5.28
C TYR A 71 4.72 1.06 -6.01
N LYS A 72 5.05 1.49 -7.23
CA LYS A 72 6.31 1.11 -7.87
C LYS A 72 7.52 1.67 -7.13
N ILE A 73 7.41 2.88 -6.59
CA ILE A 73 8.46 3.48 -5.75
C ILE A 73 8.55 2.73 -4.42
N ALA A 74 7.43 2.44 -3.76
CA ALA A 74 7.42 1.69 -2.50
C ALA A 74 8.01 0.27 -2.62
N ALA A 75 7.89 -0.34 -3.80
CA ALA A 75 8.34 -1.70 -4.06
C ALA A 75 9.83 -1.82 -4.45
N HIS A 76 10.49 -0.74 -4.89
CA HIS A 76 11.89 -0.75 -5.36
C HIS A 76 12.87 -0.43 -4.22
#